data_AF-A0A7J7JNY0-F1
#
_entry.id   AF-A0A7J7JNY0-F1
#
_cell.length_a   1.000
_cell.length_b   1.000
_cell.length_c   1.000
_cell.angle_alpha   90.00
_cell.angle_beta   90.00
_cell.angle_gamma   90.00
#
_symmetry.space_group_name_H-M   'P 1'
#
loop_
_entity.id
_entity.type
_entity.pdbx_description
1 polymer ?
#
loop_
_entity_poly.entity_id
_entity_poly.type
_entity_poly.pdbx_seq_one_letter_code
_entity_poly.pdbx_strand_id
1 'polypeptide(L)'
;MSRFYLYNQTLPYDEDICHEFKGHRNIVLADVPPTCVKFGSRSPISKAINAFLNTGLGGVIYCGVTDDGVCKGLTFSPYQMDHMRVSIQDAMNNFQPSVPPHRWKLEFVPVVEENPSPQELKNLYLSSEKYAVSERQRSHVIGTYNYCWCDKDAVAAFNNGHIHGDYVAEIVVHPWESSNPLDSQMVGTKTKLHPIHECDDHKVYIRQNASVKCLTLQEVIELTKSQVKSYYARVMGQH
;
A
#
# COMPACT_ATOMS: atom_id res chain seq x y z
N MET A 1 17.30 5.64 15.45
CA MET A 1 16.69 4.46 16.10
C MET A 1 16.10 3.59 15.01
N SER A 2 16.37 2.29 15.04
CA SER A 2 15.79 1.34 14.08
C SER A 2 14.34 1.03 14.48
N ARG A 3 13.40 1.08 13.53
CA ARG A 3 11.96 0.91 13.76
C ARG A 3 11.58 -0.58 13.77
N PHE A 4 10.68 -0.99 14.65
CA PHE A 4 10.15 -2.36 14.72
C PHE A 4 8.74 -2.37 15.34
N TYR A 5 8.02 -3.49 15.17
CA TYR A 5 6.76 -3.77 15.86
C TYR A 5 6.93 -4.97 16.79
N LEU A 6 6.20 -4.98 17.92
CA LEU A 6 6.13 -6.15 18.78
C LEU A 6 5.01 -7.09 18.34
N TYR A 7 5.32 -8.38 18.29
CA TYR A 7 4.34 -9.42 18.01
C TYR A 7 3.23 -9.41 19.05
N ASN A 8 1.98 -9.58 18.59
CA ASN A 8 0.78 -9.62 19.42
C ASN A 8 0.49 -8.33 20.22
N GLN A 9 1.17 -7.22 19.91
CA GLN A 9 0.85 -5.92 20.48
C GLN A 9 -0.12 -5.16 19.56
N THR A 10 -1.08 -4.45 20.17
CA THR A 10 -1.94 -3.51 19.46
C THR A 10 -1.14 -2.29 19.03
N LEU A 11 -1.30 -1.87 17.77
CA LEU A 11 -0.73 -0.62 17.29
C LEU A 11 -1.32 0.58 18.07
N PRO A 12 -0.59 1.69 18.21
CA PRO A 12 -1.08 2.88 18.91
C PRO A 12 -2.10 3.69 18.08
N TYR A 13 -2.55 3.14 16.95
CA TYR A 13 -3.46 3.79 16.00
C TYR A 13 -4.67 2.88 15.80
N ASP A 14 -5.83 3.47 15.55
CA ASP A 14 -7.02 2.78 15.08
C ASP A 14 -7.16 2.97 13.57
N GLU A 15 -7.98 2.14 12.90
CA GLU A 15 -8.35 2.42 11.52
C GLU A 15 -9.14 3.73 11.43
N ASP A 16 -8.69 4.62 10.54
CA ASP A 16 -9.28 5.94 10.38
C ASP A 16 -9.12 6.45 8.94
N ILE A 17 -9.19 7.77 8.76
CA ILE A 17 -9.06 8.41 7.44
C ILE A 17 -7.65 8.35 6.85
N CYS A 18 -6.63 8.05 7.66
CA CYS A 18 -5.22 7.98 7.30
C CYS A 18 -4.57 6.63 7.63
N HIS A 19 -5.24 5.73 8.35
CA HIS A 19 -4.70 4.41 8.75
C HIS A 19 -5.66 3.29 8.31
N GLU A 20 -5.10 2.24 7.70
CA GLU A 20 -5.81 1.03 7.26
C GLU A 20 -5.03 -0.22 7.65
N PHE A 21 -5.71 -1.24 8.15
CA PHE A 21 -5.12 -2.53 8.50
C PHE A 21 -5.50 -3.62 7.49
N LYS A 22 -4.52 -4.49 7.19
CA LYS A 22 -4.70 -5.63 6.31
C LYS A 22 -3.94 -6.84 6.83
N GLY A 23 -4.63 -7.95 7.05
CA GLY A 23 -4.00 -9.22 7.42
C GLY A 23 -3.34 -9.99 6.27
N HIS A 24 -3.19 -9.39 5.07
CA HIS A 24 -2.72 -10.09 3.87
C HIS A 24 -1.89 -9.17 2.96
N ARG A 25 -1.35 -9.75 1.87
CA ARG A 25 -0.54 -9.03 0.86
C ARG A 25 -1.10 -9.07 -0.57
N ASN A 26 -2.38 -9.37 -0.74
CA ASN A 26 -3.05 -9.34 -2.06
C ASN A 26 -3.25 -7.87 -2.51
N ILE A 27 -2.52 -7.45 -3.54
CA ILE A 27 -2.44 -6.03 -3.94
C ILE A 27 -3.62 -5.65 -4.80
N VAL A 28 -3.78 -6.28 -5.96
CA VAL A 28 -4.84 -5.98 -6.93
C VAL A 28 -5.98 -6.99 -6.82
N LEU A 29 -7.13 -6.69 -7.44
CA LEU A 29 -8.29 -7.59 -7.38
C LEU A 29 -7.96 -8.98 -7.93
N ALA A 30 -7.12 -9.04 -8.97
CA ALA A 30 -6.70 -10.30 -9.60
C ALA A 30 -5.84 -11.19 -8.68
N ASP A 31 -5.21 -10.63 -7.64
CA ASP A 31 -4.44 -11.37 -6.64
C ASP A 31 -5.34 -12.07 -5.62
N VAL A 32 -6.61 -11.64 -5.50
CA VAL A 32 -7.54 -12.15 -4.49
C VAL A 32 -8.24 -13.40 -5.03
N PRO A 33 -8.18 -14.55 -4.33
CA PRO A 33 -8.90 -15.74 -4.74
C PRO A 33 -10.41 -15.47 -4.90
N PRO A 34 -11.08 -16.01 -5.94
CA PRO A 34 -12.50 -15.77 -6.17
C PRO A 34 -13.41 -16.14 -4.98
N THR A 35 -13.01 -17.16 -4.21
CA THR A 35 -13.69 -17.55 -2.97
C THR A 35 -13.65 -16.46 -1.92
N CYS A 36 -12.49 -15.81 -1.72
CA CYS A 36 -12.36 -14.70 -0.78
C CYS A 36 -13.21 -13.49 -1.20
N VAL A 37 -13.28 -13.19 -2.50
CA VAL A 37 -14.15 -12.13 -3.02
C VAL A 37 -15.62 -12.46 -2.76
N LYS A 38 -16.05 -13.69 -3.06
CA LYS A 38 -17.44 -14.14 -2.88
C LYS A 38 -17.91 -14.06 -1.43
N PHE A 39 -17.05 -14.40 -0.48
CA PHE A 39 -17.37 -14.37 0.95
C PHE A 39 -16.98 -13.06 1.64
N GLY A 40 -16.43 -12.09 0.91
CA GLY A 40 -16.01 -10.80 1.46
C GLY A 40 -14.89 -10.90 2.49
N SER A 41 -14.11 -11.98 2.50
CA SER A 41 -13.09 -12.21 3.54
C SER A 41 -11.79 -11.45 3.29
N ARG A 42 -11.57 -10.93 2.07
CA ARG A 42 -10.40 -10.13 1.69
C ARG A 42 -10.79 -9.11 0.62
N SER A 43 -10.33 -7.88 0.80
CA SER A 43 -10.42 -6.82 -0.19
C SER A 43 -9.03 -6.50 -0.73
N PRO A 44 -8.84 -6.23 -2.03
CA PRO A 44 -7.54 -5.86 -2.57
C PRO A 44 -7.01 -4.59 -1.89
N ILE A 45 -5.70 -4.54 -1.67
CA ILE A 45 -5.03 -3.39 -1.04
C ILE A 45 -5.09 -2.15 -1.94
N SER A 46 -5.10 -2.33 -3.27
CA SER A 46 -5.25 -1.27 -4.27
C SER A 46 -6.47 -0.38 -4.01
N LYS A 47 -7.58 -0.97 -3.54
CA LYS A 47 -8.78 -0.24 -3.14
C LYS A 47 -8.52 0.78 -2.03
N ALA A 48 -7.74 0.41 -1.00
CA ALA A 48 -7.38 1.32 0.09
C ALA A 48 -6.38 2.39 -0.38
N ILE A 49 -5.41 2.01 -1.21
CA ILE A 49 -4.45 2.94 -1.85
C ILE A 49 -5.22 4.01 -2.64
N ASN A 50 -6.13 3.59 -3.51
CA ASN A 50 -6.94 4.48 -4.34
C ASN A 50 -7.80 5.42 -3.48
N ALA A 51 -8.38 4.89 -2.40
CA ALA A 51 -9.15 5.68 -1.45
C ALA A 51 -8.32 6.79 -0.79
N PHE A 52 -7.11 6.48 -0.30
CA PHE A 52 -6.21 7.47 0.31
C PHE A 52 -5.74 8.51 -0.71
N LEU A 53 -5.37 8.09 -1.93
CA LEU A 53 -5.02 9.00 -3.01
C LEU A 53 -6.14 10.01 -3.26
N ASN A 54 -7.37 9.54 -3.45
CA ASN A 54 -8.51 10.39 -3.82
C ASN A 54 -9.02 11.31 -2.69
N THR A 55 -8.67 11.05 -1.42
CA THR A 55 -8.88 12.06 -0.37
C THR A 55 -7.88 13.22 -0.45
N GLY A 56 -6.69 12.98 -0.99
CA GLY A 56 -5.59 13.95 -1.02
C GLY A 56 -4.85 14.09 0.31
N LEU A 57 -5.32 13.43 1.38
CA LEU A 57 -4.68 13.46 2.70
C LEU A 57 -3.51 12.47 2.81
N GLY A 58 -3.48 11.45 1.94
CA GLY A 58 -2.54 10.34 2.07
C GLY A 58 -2.94 9.41 3.21
N GLY A 59 -1.99 8.60 3.67
CA GLY A 59 -2.22 7.62 4.73
C GLY A 59 -1.19 6.49 4.73
N VAL A 60 -1.38 5.53 5.62
CA VAL A 60 -0.54 4.34 5.76
C VAL A 60 -1.42 3.10 5.83
N ILE A 61 -1.09 2.10 5.01
CA ILE A 61 -1.69 0.77 5.04
C ILE A 61 -0.69 -0.19 5.69
N TYR A 62 -1.10 -0.86 6.75
CA TYR A 62 -0.28 -1.81 7.50
C TYR A 62 -0.66 -3.24 7.14
N CYS A 63 0.17 -3.89 6.33
CA CYS A 63 -0.02 -5.29 5.98
C CYS A 63 0.66 -6.19 7.02
N GLY A 64 -0.07 -7.14 7.62
CA GLY A 64 0.35 -7.94 8.76
C GLY A 64 -0.26 -7.51 10.10
N VAL A 65 -1.28 -6.65 10.06
CA VAL A 65 -2.05 -6.21 11.23
C VAL A 65 -3.48 -6.70 11.07
N THR A 66 -4.07 -7.22 12.16
CA THR A 66 -5.47 -7.66 12.17
C THR A 66 -6.41 -6.45 12.16
N ASP A 67 -7.69 -6.68 11.85
CA ASP A 67 -8.70 -5.63 11.88
C ASP A 67 -8.83 -4.98 13.28
N ASP A 68 -8.60 -5.74 14.35
CA ASP A 68 -8.55 -5.23 15.74
C ASP A 68 -7.23 -4.49 16.10
N GLY A 69 -6.38 -4.17 15.11
CA GLY A 69 -5.13 -3.44 15.30
C GLY A 69 -3.97 -4.25 15.91
N VAL A 70 -4.11 -5.57 16.04
CA VAL A 70 -3.06 -6.44 16.62
C VAL A 70 -2.00 -6.78 15.57
N CYS A 71 -0.75 -6.49 15.88
CA CYS A 71 0.38 -6.85 15.03
C CYS A 71 0.63 -8.36 15.04
N LYS A 72 0.54 -9.01 13.89
CA LYS A 72 0.92 -10.41 13.69
C LYS A 72 2.12 -10.59 12.78
N GLY A 73 2.38 -9.58 11.93
CA GLY A 73 3.37 -9.67 10.87
C GLY A 73 2.93 -10.58 9.73
N LEU A 74 3.68 -10.52 8.65
CA LEU A 74 3.66 -11.47 7.56
C LEU A 74 5.07 -11.99 7.36
N THR A 75 5.21 -13.30 7.21
CA THR A 75 6.49 -13.91 6.89
C THR A 75 6.88 -13.57 5.45
N PHE A 76 8.08 -13.02 5.27
CA PHE A 76 8.60 -12.65 3.96
C PHE A 76 10.00 -13.20 3.74
N SER A 77 10.18 -13.97 2.66
CA SER A 77 11.49 -14.09 2.04
C SER A 77 11.84 -12.78 1.30
N PRO A 78 13.13 -12.49 1.05
CA PRO A 78 13.50 -11.31 0.25
C PRO A 78 12.89 -11.30 -1.16
N TYR A 79 12.71 -12.48 -1.77
CA TYR A 79 12.01 -12.60 -3.05
C TYR A 79 10.52 -12.25 -2.95
N GLN A 80 9.86 -12.56 -1.83
CA GLN A 80 8.47 -12.15 -1.61
C GLN A 80 8.34 -10.64 -1.33
N MET A 81 9.35 -10.02 -0.70
CA MET A 81 9.41 -8.56 -0.57
C MET A 81 9.54 -7.90 -1.94
N ASP A 82 10.39 -8.42 -2.82
CA ASP A 82 10.56 -7.92 -4.19
C ASP A 82 9.29 -8.14 -5.03
N HIS A 83 8.63 -9.30 -4.89
CA HIS A 83 7.30 -9.53 -5.47
C HIS A 83 6.35 -8.39 -5.07
N MET A 84 6.20 -8.11 -3.77
CA MET A 84 5.28 -7.08 -3.29
C MET A 84 5.64 -5.68 -3.80
N ARG A 85 6.94 -5.34 -3.91
CA ARG A 85 7.41 -4.09 -4.53
C ARG A 85 6.93 -3.97 -5.97
N VAL A 86 7.14 -5.02 -6.77
CA VAL A 86 6.76 -5.03 -8.18
C VAL A 86 5.24 -4.98 -8.34
N SER A 87 4.47 -5.73 -7.53
CA SER A 87 3.00 -5.71 -7.58
C SER A 87 2.41 -4.34 -7.24
N ILE A 88 2.96 -3.64 -6.24
CA ILE A 88 2.50 -2.28 -5.92
C ILE A 88 2.89 -1.30 -7.03
N GLN A 89 4.12 -1.38 -7.54
CA GLN A 89 4.56 -0.53 -8.64
C GLN A 89 3.68 -0.70 -9.89
N ASP A 90 3.32 -1.95 -10.22
CA ASP A 90 2.41 -2.28 -11.32
C ASP A 90 1.01 -1.70 -11.07
N ALA A 91 0.45 -1.89 -9.87
CA ALA A 91 -0.85 -1.31 -9.51
C ALA A 91 -0.85 0.22 -9.66
N MET A 92 0.17 0.91 -9.16
CA MET A 92 0.32 2.37 -9.27
C MET A 92 0.43 2.86 -10.71
N ASN A 93 1.09 2.08 -11.58
CA ASN A 93 1.21 2.39 -13.01
C ASN A 93 -0.11 2.17 -13.76
N ASN A 94 -0.92 1.21 -13.31
CA ASN A 94 -2.20 0.86 -13.93
C ASN A 94 -3.38 1.71 -13.46
N PHE A 95 -3.22 2.49 -12.40
CA PHE A 95 -4.22 3.51 -12.02
C PHE A 95 -4.35 4.57 -13.10
N GLN A 96 -5.52 5.21 -13.17
CA GLN A 96 -5.79 6.27 -14.15
C GLN A 96 -6.25 7.58 -13.51
N PRO A 97 -5.42 8.64 -13.53
CA PRO A 97 -4.05 8.69 -14.05
C PRO A 97 -3.09 7.84 -13.21
N SER A 98 -1.93 7.50 -13.79
CA SER A 98 -0.91 6.72 -13.08
C SER A 98 -0.34 7.51 -11.90
N VAL A 99 0.03 6.77 -10.85
CA VAL A 99 0.56 7.34 -9.61
C VAL A 99 2.09 7.33 -9.68
N PRO A 100 2.75 8.47 -9.51
CA PRO A 100 4.19 8.59 -9.66
C PRO A 100 4.90 8.08 -8.40
N PRO A 101 6.18 7.71 -8.51
CA PRO A 101 6.93 7.14 -7.40
C PRO A 101 7.03 8.04 -6.16
N HIS A 102 6.99 9.38 -6.29
CA HIS A 102 7.10 10.27 -5.13
C HIS A 102 5.81 10.40 -4.31
N ARG A 103 4.69 9.85 -4.80
CA ARG A 103 3.38 9.87 -4.11
C ARG A 103 3.19 8.69 -3.18
N TRP A 104 4.12 7.73 -3.15
CA TRP A 104 4.02 6.56 -2.30
C TRP A 104 5.39 5.99 -1.92
N LYS A 105 5.39 5.14 -0.90
CA LYS A 105 6.57 4.40 -0.44
C LYS A 105 6.16 3.07 0.15
N LEU A 106 6.99 2.04 -0.02
CA LEU A 106 6.83 0.74 0.64
C LEU A 106 8.00 0.51 1.60
N GLU A 107 7.71 0.21 2.86
CA GLU A 107 8.70 -0.17 3.87
C GLU A 107 8.34 -1.50 4.52
N PHE A 108 9.35 -2.34 4.76
CA PHE A 108 9.21 -3.57 5.52
C PHE A 108 9.82 -3.35 6.91
N VAL A 109 8.96 -3.33 7.92
CA VAL A 109 9.35 -3.10 9.32
C VAL A 109 9.35 -4.43 10.06
N PRO A 110 10.46 -4.86 10.66
CA PRO A 110 10.53 -6.14 11.36
C PRO A 110 9.51 -6.25 12.50
N VAL A 111 8.95 -7.44 12.66
CA VAL A 111 8.16 -7.85 13.83
C VAL A 111 9.03 -8.73 14.71
N VAL A 112 9.04 -8.44 16.02
CA VAL A 112 9.88 -9.13 17.01
C VAL A 112 9.05 -9.48 18.24
N GLU A 113 9.38 -10.58 18.92
CA GLU A 113 8.60 -11.03 20.09
C GLU A 113 8.89 -10.19 21.35
N GLU A 114 10.15 -9.79 21.53
CA GLU A 114 10.62 -9.01 22.66
C GLU A 114 11.46 -7.84 22.17
N ASN A 115 11.73 -6.87 23.05
CA ASN A 115 12.55 -5.69 22.72
C ASN A 115 13.97 -6.13 22.30
N PRO A 116 14.29 -6.07 21.00
CA PRO A 116 15.53 -6.60 20.48
C PRO A 116 16.66 -5.62 20.78
N SER A 117 17.87 -6.15 20.96
CA SER A 117 19.07 -5.32 20.97
C SER A 117 19.26 -4.60 19.62
N PRO A 118 19.95 -3.45 19.60
CA PRO A 118 20.25 -2.75 18.34
C PRO A 118 20.99 -3.62 17.30
N GLN A 119 21.79 -4.59 17.77
CA GLN A 119 22.52 -5.50 16.90
C GLN A 119 21.60 -6.55 16.27
N GLU A 120 20.64 -7.09 17.01
CA GLU A 120 19.63 -8.02 16.48
C GLU A 120 18.76 -7.35 15.41
N LEU A 121 18.31 -6.11 15.66
CA LEU A 121 17.60 -5.32 14.65
C LEU A 121 18.43 -5.10 13.39
N LYS A 122 19.71 -4.73 13.55
CA LYS A 122 20.61 -4.54 12.43
C LYS A 122 20.75 -5.84 11.61
N ASN A 123 20.89 -6.98 12.27
CA ASN A 123 20.99 -8.28 11.61
C ASN A 123 19.71 -8.63 10.83
N LEU A 124 18.52 -8.28 11.34
CA LEU A 124 17.25 -8.48 10.65
C LEU A 124 17.16 -7.67 9.35
N TYR A 125 17.61 -6.42 9.36
CA TYR A 125 17.65 -5.58 8.14
C TYR A 125 18.67 -6.08 7.11
N LEU A 126 19.85 -6.50 7.56
CA LEU A 126 20.92 -6.99 6.69
C LEU A 126 20.69 -8.42 6.17
N SER A 127 19.70 -9.15 6.71
CA SER A 127 19.40 -10.52 6.31
C SER A 127 19.14 -10.67 4.80
N SER A 128 18.56 -9.63 4.18
CA SER A 128 18.27 -9.59 2.74
C SER A 128 19.49 -9.45 1.85
N GLU A 129 20.64 -9.00 2.39
CA GLU A 129 21.89 -8.80 1.64
C GLU A 129 22.63 -10.12 1.35
N LYS A 130 22.21 -11.22 2.00
CA LYS A 130 22.79 -12.56 1.80
C LYS A 130 22.38 -13.20 0.47
N TYR A 131 21.40 -12.64 -0.23
CA TYR A 131 20.83 -13.19 -1.46
C TYR A 131 21.51 -12.58 -2.69
N ALA A 132 21.83 -13.42 -3.68
CA ALA A 132 22.47 -12.95 -4.91
C ALA A 132 21.56 -11.96 -5.67
N VAL A 133 22.12 -10.83 -6.10
CA VAL A 133 21.37 -9.78 -6.82
C VAL A 133 20.72 -10.32 -8.11
N SER A 134 21.42 -11.20 -8.83
CA SER A 134 20.90 -11.82 -10.05
C SER A 134 19.63 -12.66 -9.81
N GLU A 135 19.53 -13.33 -8.67
CA GLU A 135 18.36 -14.13 -8.32
C GLU A 135 17.19 -13.25 -7.87
N ARG A 136 17.49 -12.13 -7.19
CA ARG A 136 16.51 -11.11 -6.78
C ARG A 136 15.83 -10.42 -7.96
N GLN A 137 16.48 -10.39 -9.13
CA GLN A 137 15.96 -9.79 -10.36
C GLN A 137 15.11 -10.73 -11.21
N ARG A 138 14.91 -11.98 -10.78
CA ARG A 138 14.07 -12.93 -11.50
C ARG A 138 12.63 -12.40 -11.59
N SER A 139 12.04 -12.41 -12.78
CA SER A 139 10.70 -11.88 -13.00
C SER A 139 9.64 -12.60 -12.15
N HIS A 140 8.82 -11.83 -11.45
CA HIS A 140 7.68 -12.34 -10.71
C HIS A 140 6.44 -12.47 -11.59
N VAL A 141 5.56 -13.39 -11.20
CA VAL A 141 4.22 -13.51 -11.78
C VAL A 141 3.29 -12.75 -10.83
N ILE A 142 2.72 -11.64 -11.31
CA ILE A 142 1.88 -10.71 -10.56
C ILE A 142 0.48 -10.63 -11.21
N GLY A 143 -0.50 -10.04 -10.53
CA GLY A 143 -1.84 -9.85 -11.08
C GLY A 143 -2.59 -11.17 -11.24
N THR A 144 -2.34 -12.13 -10.36
CA THR A 144 -2.99 -13.44 -10.36
C THR A 144 -3.03 -14.01 -8.96
N TYR A 145 -4.10 -14.73 -8.64
CA TYR A 145 -4.23 -15.44 -7.37
C TYR A 145 -3.38 -16.73 -7.30
N ASN A 146 -2.69 -17.08 -8.39
CA ASN A 146 -1.81 -18.24 -8.46
C ASN A 146 -0.46 -17.97 -7.77
N TYR A 147 0.15 -19.02 -7.21
CA TYR A 147 1.46 -18.91 -6.58
C TYR A 147 2.56 -18.52 -7.57
N CYS A 148 3.39 -17.56 -7.15
CA CYS A 148 4.63 -17.23 -7.83
C CYS A 148 5.73 -18.24 -7.44
N TRP A 149 6.82 -18.28 -8.21
CA TRP A 149 7.99 -19.11 -7.87
C TRP A 149 8.57 -18.74 -6.50
N CYS A 150 8.46 -17.48 -6.05
CA CYS A 150 8.95 -17.04 -4.75
C CYS A 150 8.14 -17.60 -3.58
N ASP A 151 6.87 -17.94 -3.79
CA ASP A 151 6.04 -18.60 -2.78
C ASP A 151 6.44 -20.07 -2.65
N LYS A 152 6.71 -20.74 -3.78
CA LYS A 152 7.20 -22.12 -3.78
C LYS A 152 8.58 -22.22 -3.15
N ASP A 153 9.45 -21.26 -3.43
CA ASP A 153 10.78 -21.14 -2.84
C ASP A 153 10.70 -20.95 -1.32
N ALA A 154 9.87 -20.02 -0.83
CA ALA A 154 9.67 -19.80 0.61
C ALA A 154 9.13 -21.06 1.32
N VAL A 155 8.20 -21.78 0.70
CA VAL A 155 7.70 -23.07 1.24
C VAL A 155 8.81 -24.12 1.27
N ALA A 156 9.62 -24.23 0.22
CA ALA A 156 10.75 -25.16 0.19
C ALA A 156 11.80 -24.81 1.26
N ALA A 157 12.11 -23.51 1.43
CA ALA A 157 13.01 -23.03 2.47
C ALA A 157 12.49 -23.40 3.87
N PHE A 158 11.21 -23.16 4.14
CA PHE A 158 10.57 -23.55 5.40
C PHE A 158 10.64 -25.05 5.66
N ASN A 159 10.34 -25.88 4.65
CA ASN A 159 10.42 -27.34 4.76
C ASN A 159 11.85 -27.84 5.01
N ASN A 160 12.87 -27.07 4.59
CA ASN A 160 14.28 -27.33 4.87
C ASN A 160 14.77 -26.70 6.19
N GLY A 161 13.86 -26.20 7.04
CA GLY A 161 14.18 -25.61 8.35
C GLY A 161 14.69 -24.17 8.31
N HIS A 162 14.61 -23.50 7.15
CA HIS A 162 14.94 -22.08 7.04
C HIS A 162 13.69 -21.24 7.32
N ILE A 163 13.71 -20.52 8.45
CA ILE A 163 12.61 -19.66 8.88
C ILE A 163 12.94 -18.21 8.48
N HIS A 164 12.07 -17.60 7.69
CA HIS A 164 12.16 -16.18 7.35
C HIS A 164 11.58 -15.31 8.46
N GLY A 165 12.00 -14.04 8.50
CA GLY A 165 11.47 -13.08 9.47
C GLY A 165 10.04 -12.63 9.15
N ASP A 166 9.35 -12.17 10.18
CA ASP A 166 8.05 -11.52 10.07
C ASP A 166 8.21 -10.01 9.96
N TYR A 167 7.38 -9.40 9.11
CA TYR A 167 7.40 -7.96 8.86
C TYR A 167 5.99 -7.41 8.76
N VAL A 168 5.81 -6.17 9.18
CA VAL A 168 4.71 -5.33 8.73
C VAL A 168 5.17 -4.61 7.47
N ALA A 169 4.43 -4.79 6.37
CA ALA A 169 4.67 -4.03 5.15
C ALA A 169 3.80 -2.78 5.17
N GLU A 170 4.45 -1.63 5.34
CA GLU A 170 3.82 -0.32 5.36
C GLU A 170 3.80 0.29 3.97
N ILE A 171 2.60 0.52 3.44
CA ILE A 171 2.41 1.25 2.18
C ILE A 171 1.98 2.66 2.56
N VAL A 172 2.90 3.61 2.40
CA VAL A 172 2.67 5.02 2.67
C VAL A 172 2.18 5.68 1.39
N VAL A 173 1.05 6.36 1.45
CA VAL A 173 0.54 7.27 0.42
C VAL A 173 0.77 8.69 0.92
N HIS A 174 1.50 9.50 0.17
CA HIS A 174 1.81 10.87 0.57
C HIS A 174 0.61 11.82 0.35
N PRO A 175 0.45 12.90 1.14
CA PRO A 175 -0.61 13.91 0.94
C PRO A 175 -0.38 14.71 -0.34
N TRP A 176 -1.43 15.04 -1.09
CA TRP A 176 -1.31 15.83 -2.32
C TRP A 176 -1.08 17.31 -2.00
N GLU A 177 -0.05 17.89 -2.61
CA GLU A 177 0.34 19.26 -2.33
C GLU A 177 0.36 20.12 -3.60
N SER A 178 -0.60 21.03 -3.74
CA SER A 178 -0.65 21.97 -4.88
C SER A 178 0.60 22.85 -5.05
N SER A 179 1.39 23.03 -3.99
CA SER A 179 2.64 23.78 -3.97
C SER A 179 3.84 22.96 -4.48
N ASN A 180 3.76 21.63 -4.42
CA ASN A 180 4.84 20.75 -4.85
C ASN A 180 4.93 20.76 -6.39
N PRO A 181 6.07 21.15 -6.98
CA PRO A 181 6.23 21.15 -8.42
C PRO A 181 5.96 19.78 -9.07
N LEU A 182 6.33 18.69 -8.40
CA LEU A 182 6.14 17.32 -8.89
C LEU A 182 4.66 16.93 -8.96
N ASP A 183 3.85 17.43 -8.02
CA ASP A 183 2.40 17.19 -8.00
C ASP A 183 1.66 18.07 -9.01
N SER A 184 2.12 19.31 -9.20
CA SER A 184 1.48 20.26 -10.11
C SER A 184 1.63 19.90 -11.60
N GLN A 185 2.57 19.03 -11.95
CA GLN A 185 2.83 18.58 -13.33
C GLN A 185 2.14 17.26 -13.68
N MET A 186 1.59 16.55 -12.68
CA MET A 186 1.03 15.20 -12.81
C MET A 186 -0.13 15.07 -13.79
N VAL A 187 -0.95 16.10 -13.87
CA VAL A 187 -2.10 16.14 -14.74
C VAL A 187 -1.78 17.26 -15.70
N GLY A 188 -1.79 17.00 -17.02
CA GLY A 188 -1.58 18.02 -18.06
C GLY A 188 -2.56 19.21 -18.02
N THR A 189 -3.32 19.34 -16.94
CA THR A 189 -4.06 20.51 -16.55
C THR A 189 -3.12 21.62 -16.09
N LYS A 190 -3.23 22.78 -16.75
CA LYS A 190 -2.65 24.05 -16.24
C LYS A 190 -3.18 24.44 -14.85
N THR A 191 -4.21 23.74 -14.35
CA THR A 191 -4.83 23.97 -13.05
C THR A 191 -4.19 23.06 -12.00
N LYS A 192 -3.77 23.63 -10.87
CA LYS A 192 -3.26 22.91 -9.69
C LYS A 192 -4.42 22.25 -8.94
N LEU A 193 -5.13 21.33 -9.59
CA LEU A 193 -6.22 20.55 -8.99
C LEU A 193 -5.72 19.17 -8.62
N HIS A 194 -6.28 18.61 -7.56
CA HIS A 194 -5.99 17.27 -7.11
C HIS A 194 -6.56 16.25 -8.12
N PRO A 195 -5.73 15.39 -8.75
CA PRO A 195 -6.25 14.30 -9.59
C PRO A 195 -7.18 13.36 -8.83
N ILE A 196 -8.21 12.90 -9.51
CA ILE A 196 -8.98 11.73 -9.10
C ILE A 196 -8.45 10.53 -9.89
N HIS A 197 -8.07 9.48 -9.17
CA HIS A 197 -7.52 8.25 -9.70
C HIS A 197 -8.60 7.16 -9.75
N GLU A 198 -8.69 6.48 -10.89
CA GLU A 198 -9.38 5.20 -11.08
C GLU A 198 -8.42 4.05 -10.75
N CYS A 199 -8.95 3.03 -10.06
CA CYS A 199 -8.23 1.83 -9.61
C CYS A 199 -8.15 0.76 -10.71
N ASP A 200 -7.41 -0.33 -10.45
CA ASP A 200 -7.25 -1.48 -11.35
C ASP A 200 -8.57 -2.16 -11.76
N ASP A 201 -9.63 -2.01 -10.96
CA ASP A 201 -10.96 -2.56 -11.21
C ASP A 201 -11.94 -1.57 -11.87
N HIS A 202 -11.42 -0.49 -12.46
CA HIS A 202 -12.18 0.57 -13.13
C HIS A 202 -13.17 1.31 -12.23
N LYS A 203 -12.84 1.42 -10.93
CA LYS A 203 -13.65 2.15 -9.95
C LYS A 203 -12.84 3.22 -9.26
N VAL A 204 -13.56 4.22 -8.75
CA VAL A 204 -13.01 5.31 -7.96
C VAL A 204 -13.45 5.12 -6.51
N TYR A 205 -12.48 5.05 -5.61
CA TYR A 205 -12.71 4.89 -4.18
C TYR A 205 -12.32 6.16 -3.43
N ILE A 206 -13.02 6.44 -2.33
CA ILE A 206 -12.63 7.50 -1.40
C ILE A 206 -12.75 7.01 0.04
N ARG A 207 -11.84 7.46 0.89
CA ARG A 207 -11.88 7.15 2.32
C ARG A 207 -12.90 8.06 3.02
N GLN A 208 -13.76 7.46 3.85
CA GLN A 208 -14.71 8.16 4.71
C GLN A 208 -14.59 7.60 6.13
N ASN A 209 -13.95 8.36 7.02
CA ASN A 209 -13.54 7.87 8.35
C ASN A 209 -12.74 6.56 8.18
N ALA A 210 -13.14 5.47 8.82
CA ALA A 210 -12.50 4.16 8.73
C ALA A 210 -13.02 3.27 7.57
N SER A 211 -13.81 3.81 6.63
CA SER A 211 -14.45 3.03 5.57
C SER A 211 -14.04 3.46 4.18
N VAL A 212 -14.01 2.52 3.23
CA VAL A 212 -13.78 2.81 1.81
C VAL A 212 -15.10 2.80 1.04
N LYS A 213 -15.49 3.96 0.52
CA LYS A 213 -16.68 4.13 -0.33
C LYS A 213 -16.29 4.07 -1.81
N CYS A 214 -17.02 3.29 -2.59
CA CYS A 214 -16.97 3.34 -4.04
C CYS A 214 -17.85 4.50 -4.53
N LEU A 215 -17.30 5.40 -5.32
CA LEU A 215 -18.02 6.53 -5.88
C LEU A 215 -18.70 6.15 -7.20
N THR A 216 -19.89 6.69 -7.40
CA THR A 216 -20.56 6.74 -8.71
C THR A 216 -19.97 7.85 -9.58
N LEU A 217 -20.18 7.77 -10.90
CA LEU A 217 -19.74 8.83 -11.81
C LEU A 217 -20.33 10.20 -11.43
N GLN A 218 -21.58 10.24 -10.97
CA GLN A 218 -22.23 11.48 -10.54
C GLN A 218 -21.52 12.09 -9.33
N GLU A 219 -21.16 11.27 -8.34
CA GLU A 219 -20.43 11.74 -7.15
C GLU A 219 -19.02 12.22 -7.51
N VAL A 220 -18.33 11.56 -8.45
CA VAL A 220 -17.01 12.01 -8.96
C VAL A 220 -17.13 13.38 -9.65
N ILE A 221 -18.18 13.58 -10.45
CA ILE A 221 -18.45 14.87 -11.11
C ILE A 221 -18.72 15.96 -10.07
N GLU A 222 -19.52 15.67 -9.04
CA GLU A 222 -19.83 16.61 -7.97
C GLU A 222 -18.60 16.98 -7.14
N LEU A 223 -17.77 15.99 -6.80
CA LEU A 223 -16.50 16.19 -6.10
C LEU A 223 -15.58 17.12 -6.91
N THR A 224 -15.39 16.83 -8.20
CA THR A 224 -14.57 17.63 -9.10
C THR A 224 -15.10 19.07 -9.23
N LYS A 225 -16.42 19.24 -9.41
CA LYS A 225 -17.05 20.56 -9.46
C LYS A 225 -16.81 21.36 -8.18
N SER A 226 -16.92 20.73 -7.02
CA SER A 226 -16.67 21.36 -5.72
C SER A 226 -15.22 21.82 -5.58
N GLN A 227 -14.25 20.98 -5.99
CA GLN A 227 -12.83 21.33 -5.99
C GLN A 227 -12.52 22.51 -6.92
N VAL A 228 -13.07 22.50 -8.14
CA VAL A 228 -12.93 23.60 -9.10
C VAL A 228 -13.48 24.90 -8.53
N LYS A 229 -14.70 24.87 -7.97
CA LYS A 229 -15.33 26.04 -7.33
C LYS A 229 -14.47 26.59 -6.19
N SER A 230 -13.94 25.71 -5.34
CA SER A 230 -13.09 26.08 -4.21
C SER A 230 -11.77 26.69 -4.66
N TYR A 231 -11.15 26.14 -5.71
CA TYR A 231 -9.93 26.68 -6.30
C TYR A 231 -10.13 28.11 -6.83
N TYR A 232 -11.17 28.33 -7.66
CA TYR A 232 -11.42 29.66 -8.22
C TYR A 232 -11.89 30.67 -7.16
N ALA A 233 -12.64 30.25 -6.14
CA ALA A 233 -12.97 31.13 -5.02
C ALA A 233 -11.71 31.64 -4.31
N ARG A 234 -10.69 30.78 -4.12
CA ARG A 234 -9.40 31.17 -3.55
C ARG A 234 -8.61 32.10 -4.45
N VAL A 235 -8.57 31.85 -5.76
CA VAL A 235 -7.85 32.68 -6.72
C VAL A 235 -8.50 34.07 -6.85
N MET A 236 -9.83 34.13 -6.94
CA MET A 236 -10.57 35.38 -7.13
C MET A 236 -10.68 36.23 -5.85
N GLY A 237 -10.58 35.61 -4.67
CA GLY A 237 -10.62 36.30 -3.36
C GLY A 237 -9.28 36.80 -2.85
N GLN A 238 -8.19 36.65 -3.62
CA GLN A 238 -6.85 37.16 -3.31
C GLN A 238 -6.53 38.49 -4.01
N HIS A 239 -7.55 39.25 -4.43
CA HIS A 239 -7.44 40.61 -4.95
C HIS A 239 -8.04 41.63 -3.98
#